data_AF-A0A6N7PY61-F1
#
_entry.id   AF-A0A6N7PY61-F1
#
_cell.length_a   1.000
_cell.length_b   1.000
_cell.length_c   1.000
_cell.angle_alpha   90.00
_cell.angle_beta   90.00
_cell.angle_gamma   90.00
#
_symmetry.space_group_name_H-M   'P 1'
#
loop_
_entity.id
_entity.type
_entity.pdbx_description
1 polymer ?
#
loop_
_entity_poly.entity_id
_entity_poly.type
_entity_poly.pdbx_seq_one_letter_code
_entity_poly.pdbx_strand_id
1 'polypeptide(L)' 'MSHPAGERLRCDDCGAEIVYTKACNCPEREPKAHADICCGKEMRSLGVDAAPQQTRKAS' A
#
# COMPACT_ATOMS: atom_id res chain seq x y z
N MET A 1 2.98 7.11 4.26
CA MET A 1 2.72 6.16 5.38
C MET A 1 3.81 5.11 5.36
N SER A 2 4.21 4.57 6.50
CA SER A 2 5.19 3.47 6.55
C SER A 2 4.48 2.14 6.30
N HIS A 3 4.98 1.36 5.34
CA HIS A 3 4.41 0.05 5.00
C HIS A 3 4.83 -1.00 6.04
N PRO A 4 3.89 -1.65 6.75
CA PRO A 4 4.21 -2.77 7.64
C PRO A 4 4.65 -4.02 6.89
N ALA A 5 5.39 -4.89 7.58
CA ALA A 5 5.69 -6.22 7.06
C ALA A 5 4.39 -7.02 6.84
N GLY A 6 4.29 -7.70 5.71
CA GLY A 6 3.12 -8.45 5.27
C GLY A 6 2.11 -7.63 4.45
N GLU A 7 2.29 -6.31 4.31
CA GLU A 7 1.41 -5.52 3.44
C GLU A 7 1.57 -5.94 1.98
N ARG A 8 0.44 -6.02 1.29
CA ARG A 8 0.38 -6.30 -0.15
C ARG A 8 -0.18 -5.10 -0.90
N LEU A 9 0.43 -4.76 -2.01
CA LEU A 9 -0.06 -3.75 -2.95
C LEU A 9 -0.28 -4.42 -4.30
N ARG A 10 -1.29 -3.99 -5.06
CA ARG A 10 -1.57 -4.51 -6.39
C ARG A 10 -1.80 -3.40 -7.41
N CYS A 11 -1.24 -3.58 -8.59
CA CYS A 11 -1.53 -2.74 -9.75
C CYS A 11 -2.82 -3.22 -10.41
N ASP A 12 -3.79 -2.33 -10.57
CA ASP A 12 -5.06 -2.65 -11.21
C ASP A 12 -4.94 -2.79 -12.74
N ASP A 13 -3.91 -2.20 -13.37
CA ASP A 13 -3.73 -2.24 -14.83
C ASP A 13 -3.01 -3.51 -15.31
N CYS A 14 -1.89 -3.89 -14.69
CA CYS A 14 -1.08 -5.05 -15.11
C CYS A 14 -1.20 -6.26 -14.19
N GLY A 15 -1.83 -6.10 -13.01
CA GLY A 15 -1.99 -7.17 -12.03
C GLY A 15 -0.74 -7.49 -11.20
N ALA A 16 0.34 -6.73 -11.34
CA ALA A 16 1.55 -6.92 -10.54
C ALA A 16 1.29 -6.69 -9.04
N GLU A 17 1.97 -7.45 -8.19
CA GLU A 17 1.82 -7.39 -6.73
C GLU A 17 3.17 -7.11 -6.05
N ILE A 18 3.16 -6.22 -5.07
CA ILE A 18 4.28 -5.96 -4.17
C ILE A 18 3.91 -6.53 -2.80
N VAL A 19 4.83 -7.26 -2.19
CA VAL A 19 4.68 -7.77 -0.82
C VAL A 19 5.83 -7.24 0.03
N TYR A 20 5.52 -6.47 1.07
CA TYR A 20 6.53 -5.99 2.00
C TYR A 20 6.96 -7.13 2.91
N THR A 21 8.12 -7.71 2.64
CA THR A 21 8.68 -8.78 3.51
C THR A 21 9.22 -8.23 4.84
N LYS A 22 9.50 -6.93 4.91
CA LYS A 22 9.96 -6.19 6.09
C LYS A 22 9.28 -4.83 6.14
N ALA A 23 9.10 -4.28 7.34
CA ALA A 23 8.54 -2.94 7.49
C ALA A 23 9.50 -1.87 6.96
N CYS A 24 8.95 -0.81 6.37
CA CYS A 24 9.71 0.40 6.00
C CYS A 24 10.39 0.96 7.25
N ASN A 25 11.70 1.20 7.21
CA ASN A 25 12.46 1.85 8.30
C ASN A 25 12.32 3.39 8.29
N CYS A 26 11.25 3.87 7.67
CA CYS A 26 11.08 5.23 7.24
C CYS A 26 10.57 6.07 8.42
N PRO A 27 11.23 7.20 8.76
CA PRO A 27 10.88 7.97 9.94
C PRO A 27 9.47 8.57 9.81
N GLU A 28 8.65 8.40 10.84
CA GLU A 28 7.24 8.84 10.85
C GLU A 28 7.05 10.35 10.57
N ARG A 29 8.09 11.15 10.86
CA ARG A 29 8.13 12.61 10.63
C ARG A 29 8.35 13.04 9.18
N GLU A 30 8.72 12.13 8.29
CA GLU A 30 8.84 12.41 6.87
C GLU A 30 7.83 11.56 6.10
N PRO A 31 6.53 11.89 6.19
CA PRO A 31 5.47 11.14 5.54
C PRO A 31 5.45 11.37 4.02
N LYS A 32 6.54 11.85 3.39
CA LYS A 32 6.66 11.91 1.92
C LYS A 32 6.18 10.56 1.42
N ALA A 33 5.03 10.58 0.77
CA ALA A 33 4.26 9.38 0.50
C ALA A 33 5.18 8.42 -0.24
N HIS A 34 5.52 7.29 0.37
CA HIS A 34 5.99 6.15 -0.40
C HIS A 34 4.82 5.84 -1.33
N ALA A 35 4.95 6.29 -2.57
CA ALA A 35 4.00 6.06 -3.61
C ALA A 35 4.58 4.91 -4.43
N ASP A 36 4.03 3.72 -4.24
CA ASP A 36 4.34 2.58 -5.09
C ASP A 36 3.60 2.77 -6.40
N ILE A 37 4.33 3.24 -7.41
CA ILE A 37 3.76 3.57 -8.72
C ILE A 37 4.02 2.41 -9.67
N CYS A 38 2.96 1.88 -10.27
CA CYS A 38 3.01 0.89 -11.34
C CYS A 38 2.08 1.32 -12.48
N CYS A 39 2.51 1.17 -13.73
CA CYS A 39 1.76 1.63 -14.91
C CYS A 39 1.39 3.13 -14.88
N GLY A 40 2.21 3.96 -14.22
CA GLY A 40 1.97 5.41 -14.09
C GLY A 40 0.87 5.78 -13.09
N LYS A 41 0.38 4.83 -12.29
CA LYS A 41 -0.63 5.05 -11.25
C LYS A 41 -0.14 4.50 -9.91
N GLU A 42 -0.64 5.08 -8.82
CA GLU A 42 -0.41 4.54 -7.49
C GLU A 42 -1.08 3.18 -7.34
N MET A 43 -0.35 2.21 -6.78
CA MET A 43 -0.84 0.87 -6.54
C MET A 43 -1.85 0.84 -5.39
N ARG A 44 -2.83 -0.05 -5.49
CA ARG A 44 -3.85 -0.23 -4.46
C ARG A 44 -3.31 -1.08 -3.32
N SER A 45 -3.37 -0.56 -2.09
CA SER A 45 -3.12 -1.39 -0.89
C SER A 45 -4.23 -2.42 -0.70
N LEU A 46 -3.82 -3.68 -0.59
CA LEU A 46 -4.66 -4.81 -0.21
C LEU A 46 -4.64 -5.06 1.30
N GLY A 47 -3.85 -4.28 2.04
CA GLY A 47 -3.64 -4.43 3.48
C GLY A 47 -2.59 -5.49 3.85
N VAL A 48 -2.34 -5.62 5.16
CA VAL A 48 -1.65 -6.75 5.77
C VAL A 48 -2.72 -7.81 6.02
N ASP A 49 -2.50 -9.03 5.55
CA ASP A 49 -3.45 -10.16 5.56
C ASP A 49 -4.63 -10.01 6.55
N ALA A 50 -5.82 -9.77 5.96
CA ALA A 50 -7.17 -9.72 6.52
C ALA A 50 -7.56 -8.55 7.47
N ALA A 51 -7.72 -7.35 6.90
CA ALA A 51 -8.92 -6.56 7.20
C ALA A 51 -9.40 -5.85 5.91
N PRO A 52 -10.66 -6.05 5.46
CA PRO A 52 -11.18 -5.31 4.33
C PRO A 52 -11.20 -3.83 4.70
N GLN A 53 -10.45 -2.99 3.96
CA GLN A 53 -10.61 -1.55 4.04
C GLN A 53 -12.06 -1.23 3.62
N GLN A 54 -12.92 -1.08 4.62
CA GLN A 54 -14.25 -0.53 4.45
C GLN A 54 -14.10 0.85 3.84
N THR A 55 -14.54 0.98 2.59
CA THR A 55 -14.97 2.22 1.99
C THR A 55 -15.87 2.97 2.97
N ARG A 56 -15.34 3.97 3.66
CA ARG A 56 -16.16 4.97 4.35
C ARG A 56 -16.79 5.84 3.26
N LYS A 57 -17.93 5.36 2.74
CA LYS A 57 -18.88 6.16 2.00
C LYS A 57 -19.54 7.09 3.03
N ALA A 58 -19.08 8.33 3.10
CA ALA A 58 -19.81 9.38 3.81
C ALA A 58 -21.03 9.74 2.95
N SER A 59 -22.21 9.43 3.49
CA SER A 59 -23.51 9.85 2.97
C SER A 59 -23.95 11.14 3.64
#